data_AF-A0A514K0I4-F1
#
_entry.id   AF-A0A514K0I4-F1
#
_cell.length_a   1.000
_cell.length_b   1.000
_cell.length_c   1.000
_cell.angle_alpha   90.00
_cell.angle_beta   90.00
_cell.angle_gamma   90.00
#
_symmetry.space_group_name_H-M   'P 1'
#
loop_
_entity.id
_entity.type
_entity.pdbx_description
1 polymer ?
#
loop_
_entity_poly.entity_id
_entity_poly.type
_entity_poly.pdbx_seq_one_letter_code
_entity_poly.pdbx_strand_id
1 'polypeptide(L)'
;MSGRTASVAVLAVLVTVSSCGTPSERRGRVTEDVTRFERALDAGQPAQLCAALAPSTREELEQAAKTRCERAIGEQGLPRAGAVRSVDVYGGQARVVLEHDTVFLARFTDGWKVTAAGCRPRPQQPYQCEIKSG
;
A
#
# COMPACT_ATOMS: atom_id res chain seq x y z
N MET A 1 -45.30 38.42 -37.38
CA MET A 1 -43.84 38.38 -37.22
C MET A 1 -43.51 37.34 -36.16
N SER A 2 -43.23 36.11 -36.61
CA SER A 2 -43.07 34.93 -35.74
C SER A 2 -41.66 34.87 -35.15
N GLY A 3 -41.55 34.95 -33.83
CA GLY A 3 -40.30 34.73 -33.09
C GLY A 3 -40.00 33.24 -32.98
N ARG A 4 -38.97 32.78 -33.71
CA ARG A 4 -38.38 31.45 -33.52
C ARG A 4 -37.23 31.59 -32.52
N THR A 5 -37.48 31.17 -31.28
CA THR A 5 -36.44 31.03 -30.26
C THR A 5 -35.53 29.86 -30.66
N ALA A 6 -34.26 30.18 -30.93
CA ALA A 6 -33.24 29.20 -31.31
C ALA A 6 -32.77 28.45 -30.06
N SER A 7 -33.02 27.13 -30.03
CA SER A 7 -32.51 26.22 -29.01
C SER A 7 -30.99 26.11 -29.11
N VAL A 8 -30.28 26.66 -28.13
CA VAL A 8 -28.83 26.48 -27.99
C VAL A 8 -28.58 25.10 -27.38
N ALA A 9 -28.15 24.15 -28.21
CA ALA A 9 -27.69 22.84 -27.76
C ALA A 9 -26.34 23.00 -27.04
N VAL A 10 -26.35 22.86 -25.70
CA VAL A 10 -25.13 22.82 -24.89
C VAL A 10 -24.47 21.46 -25.11
N LEU A 11 -23.42 21.45 -25.92
CA LEU A 11 -22.56 20.28 -26.14
C LEU A 11 -21.69 20.10 -24.89
N ALA A 12 -22.13 19.23 -23.96
CA ALA A 12 -21.35 18.85 -22.80
C ALA A 12 -20.17 17.98 -23.24
N VAL A 13 -19.01 18.62 -23.45
CA VAL A 13 -17.73 17.94 -23.68
C VAL A 13 -17.31 17.24 -22.39
N LEU A 14 -17.60 15.95 -22.28
CA LEU A 14 -17.07 15.06 -21.24
C LEU A 14 -15.56 14.85 -21.49
N VAL A 15 -14.75 15.76 -20.93
CA VAL A 15 -13.30 15.57 -20.86
C VAL A 15 -13.01 14.47 -19.84
N THR A 16 -12.91 13.23 -20.30
CA THR A 16 -12.40 12.11 -19.50
C THR A 16 -10.88 12.26 -19.40
N VAL A 17 -10.42 12.92 -18.33
CA VAL A 17 -8.98 13.03 -18.04
C VAL A 17 -8.48 11.64 -17.66
N SER A 18 -7.92 10.92 -18.62
CA SER A 18 -7.12 9.72 -18.41
C SER A 18 -5.85 10.10 -17.64
N SER A 19 -5.95 10.17 -16.31
CA SER A 19 -4.81 10.55 -15.46
C SER A 19 -3.77 9.44 -15.46
N CYS A 20 -2.71 9.64 -16.24
CA CYS A 20 -1.48 8.90 -16.08
C CYS A 20 -0.82 9.39 -14.78
N GLY A 21 -1.09 8.71 -13.67
CA GLY A 21 -0.66 9.16 -12.34
C GLY A 21 0.84 9.47 -12.29
N THR A 22 1.16 10.69 -11.88
CA THR A 22 2.53 11.21 -11.79
C THR A 22 3.35 10.42 -10.76
N PRO A 23 4.70 10.42 -10.84
CA PRO A 23 5.55 9.83 -9.81
C PRO A 23 5.27 10.38 -8.39
N SER A 24 4.89 11.65 -8.30
CA SER A 24 4.56 12.33 -7.05
C SER A 24 3.28 11.78 -6.43
N GLU A 25 2.22 11.62 -7.23
CA GLU A 25 0.95 11.01 -6.77
C GLU A 25 1.15 9.55 -6.36
N ARG A 26 1.95 8.80 -7.12
CA ARG A 26 2.29 7.41 -6.77
C ARG A 26 2.98 7.31 -5.41
N ARG A 27 3.98 8.16 -5.16
CA ARG A 27 4.63 8.25 -3.84
C ARG A 27 3.64 8.62 -2.74
N GLY A 28 2.76 9.60 -2.99
CA GLY A 28 1.71 9.98 -2.03
C GLY A 28 0.80 8.81 -1.65
N ARG A 29 0.37 8.00 -2.62
CA ARG A 29 -0.47 6.81 -2.37
C ARG A 29 0.28 5.73 -1.58
N VAL A 30 1.55 5.48 -1.90
CA VAL A 30 2.40 4.57 -1.12
C VAL A 30 2.51 5.05 0.33
N THR A 31 2.78 6.34 0.55
CA THR A 31 2.85 6.93 1.89
C THR A 31 1.52 6.79 2.65
N GLU A 32 0.39 6.98 1.97
CA GLU A 32 -0.92 6.82 2.60
C GLU A 32 -1.18 5.36 3.03
N ASP A 33 -0.91 4.41 2.14
CA ASP A 33 -1.15 2.98 2.38
C ASP A 33 -0.24 2.45 3.49
N VAL A 34 1.05 2.81 3.51
CA VAL A 34 1.96 2.42 4.59
C VAL A 34 1.58 3.09 5.92
N THR A 35 1.18 4.36 5.92
CA THR A 35 0.73 5.05 7.14
C THR A 35 -0.55 4.43 7.70
N ARG A 36 -1.42 3.90 6.83
CA ARG A 36 -2.61 3.15 7.25
C ARG A 36 -2.25 1.82 7.89
N PHE A 37 -1.28 1.10 7.32
CA PHE A 37 -0.74 -0.13 7.89
C PHE A 37 -0.14 0.10 9.28
N GLU A 38 0.72 1.11 9.43
CA GLU A 38 1.33 1.45 10.73
C GLU A 38 0.28 1.85 11.79
N ARG A 39 -0.72 2.65 11.41
CA ARG A 39 -1.82 3.00 12.34
C ARG A 39 -2.63 1.77 12.78
N ALA A 40 -2.85 0.81 11.88
CA ALA A 40 -3.52 -0.43 12.22
C ALA A 40 -2.65 -1.30 13.15
N LEU A 41 -1.33 -1.27 12.96
CA LEU A 41 -0.38 -1.96 13.83
C LEU A 41 -0.40 -1.37 15.24
N ASP A 42 -0.29 -0.05 15.33
CA ASP A 42 -0.35 0.69 16.60
C ASP A 42 -1.68 0.49 17.34
N ALA A 43 -2.79 0.43 16.60
CA ALA A 43 -4.12 0.23 17.15
C ALA A 43 -4.45 -1.24 17.47
N GLY A 44 -3.57 -2.20 17.16
CA GLY A 44 -3.82 -3.62 17.39
C GLY A 44 -5.00 -4.15 16.57
N GLN A 45 -5.06 -3.78 15.28
CA GLN A 45 -6.18 -4.04 14.37
C GLN A 45 -5.84 -5.14 13.35
N PRO A 46 -5.88 -6.43 13.74
CA PRO A 46 -5.35 -7.53 12.92
C PRO A 46 -6.09 -7.71 11.59
N ALA A 47 -7.40 -7.48 11.55
CA ALA A 47 -8.17 -7.58 10.30
C ALA A 47 -7.72 -6.53 9.26
N GLN A 48 -7.43 -5.31 9.72
CA GLN A 48 -6.96 -4.21 8.88
C GLN A 48 -5.54 -4.48 8.39
N LEU A 49 -4.67 -5.04 9.25
CA LEU A 49 -3.33 -5.47 8.86
C LEU A 49 -3.38 -6.56 7.78
N CYS A 50 -4.19 -7.61 7.99
CA CYS A 50 -4.37 -8.69 7.04
C CYS A 50 -4.95 -8.23 5.70
N ALA A 51 -5.83 -7.23 5.71
CA ALA A 51 -6.37 -6.63 4.48
C ALA A 51 -5.34 -5.77 3.73
N ALA A 52 -4.34 -5.22 4.43
CA ALA A 52 -3.25 -4.45 3.85
C ALA A 52 -2.13 -5.32 3.26
N LEU A 53 -2.05 -6.59 3.65
CA LEU A 53 -1.09 -7.53 3.08
C LEU A 53 -1.42 -7.87 1.62
N ALA A 54 -0.39 -8.12 0.84
CA ALA A 54 -0.54 -8.76 -0.46
C ALA A 54 -1.11 -10.17 -0.27
N PRO A 55 -1.94 -10.67 -1.21
CA PRO A 55 -2.53 -12.01 -1.08
C PRO A 55 -1.49 -13.11 -0.82
N SER A 56 -0.37 -13.10 -1.56
CA SER A 56 0.73 -14.05 -1.36
C SER A 56 1.37 -13.94 0.02
N THR A 57 1.69 -12.73 0.49
CA THR A 57 2.23 -12.50 1.84
C THR A 57 1.30 -13.00 2.93
N ARG A 58 -0.01 -12.78 2.77
CA ARG A 58 -1.02 -13.29 3.70
C ARG A 58 -1.05 -14.81 3.70
N GLU A 59 -1.10 -15.44 2.53
CA GLU A 59 -1.13 -16.90 2.40
C GLU A 59 0.12 -17.54 3.00
N GLU A 60 1.30 -16.97 2.78
CA GLU A 60 2.55 -17.46 3.35
C GLU A 60 2.60 -17.33 4.86
N LEU A 61 2.16 -16.19 5.39
CA LEU A 61 2.05 -15.97 6.83
C LEU A 61 1.13 -17.02 7.48
N GLU A 62 -0.03 -17.28 6.88
CA GLU A 62 -0.98 -18.30 7.34
C GLU A 62 -0.39 -19.72 7.27
N GLN A 63 0.30 -20.03 6.18
CA GLN A 63 0.94 -21.32 5.97
C GLN A 63 2.10 -21.56 6.94
N ALA A 64 2.90 -20.54 7.25
CA ALA A 64 4.01 -20.63 8.18
C ALA A 64 3.52 -20.79 9.63
N ALA A 65 2.55 -19.96 10.03
CA ALA A 65 2.00 -19.98 11.39
C ALA A 65 0.94 -21.08 11.62
N LYS A 66 0.51 -21.77 10.55
CA LYS A 66 -0.57 -22.79 10.57
C LYS A 66 -1.85 -22.27 11.23
N THR A 67 -2.19 -21.02 10.92
CA THR A 67 -3.37 -20.35 11.46
C THR A 67 -3.86 -19.23 10.53
N ARG A 68 -5.06 -18.71 10.79
CA ARG A 68 -5.60 -17.54 10.09
C ARG A 68 -4.74 -16.30 10.32
N CYS A 69 -4.70 -15.43 9.32
CA CYS A 69 -3.85 -14.26 9.31
C CYS A 69 -4.01 -13.40 10.56
N GLU A 70 -5.24 -13.18 11.05
CA GLU A 70 -5.49 -12.28 12.17
C GLU A 70 -4.80 -12.73 13.47
N ARG A 71 -4.63 -14.05 13.63
CA ARG A 71 -3.83 -14.61 14.73
C ARG A 71 -2.35 -14.61 14.40
N ALA A 72 -1.98 -15.05 13.19
CA ALA A 72 -0.59 -15.17 12.78
C ALA A 72 0.16 -13.82 12.82
N ILE A 73 -0.48 -12.74 12.39
CA ILE A 73 0.12 -11.41 12.29
C ILE A 73 0.45 -10.81 13.66
N GLY A 74 -0.37 -11.10 14.68
CA GLY A 74 -0.11 -10.68 16.06
C GLY A 74 1.11 -11.37 16.67
N GLU A 75 1.49 -12.55 16.15
CA GLU A 75 2.63 -13.34 16.63
C GLU A 75 3.96 -12.92 15.97
N GLN A 76 3.95 -12.11 14.90
CA GLN A 76 5.15 -11.72 14.14
C GLN A 76 6.05 -10.69 14.83
N GLY A 77 5.56 -10.04 15.90
CA GLY A 77 6.37 -9.08 16.65
C GLY A 77 6.82 -7.86 15.82
N LEU A 78 6.00 -7.39 14.87
CA LEU A 78 6.34 -6.25 14.02
C LEU A 78 6.66 -5.00 14.86
N PRO A 79 7.77 -4.29 14.57
CA PRO A 79 8.12 -3.09 15.31
C PRO A 79 7.14 -1.96 14.98
N ARG A 80 6.90 -1.08 15.95
CA ARG A 80 6.27 0.21 15.67
C ARG A 80 7.26 1.05 14.86
N ALA A 81 6.97 1.26 13.58
CA ALA A 81 7.98 1.73 12.64
C ALA A 81 8.30 3.23 12.76
N GLY A 82 7.39 4.03 13.33
CA GLY A 82 7.55 5.48 13.48
C GLY A 82 7.31 6.25 12.18
N ALA A 83 7.91 7.43 12.05
CA ALA A 83 7.69 8.32 10.91
C ALA A 83 8.34 7.81 9.61
N VAL A 84 7.69 8.07 8.48
CA VAL A 84 8.25 7.81 7.14
C VAL A 84 9.48 8.70 6.90
N ARG A 85 10.60 8.09 6.52
CA ARG A 85 11.87 8.77 6.20
C ARG A 85 12.09 8.91 4.70
N SER A 86 11.83 7.87 3.93
CA SER A 86 11.94 7.92 2.48
C SER A 86 10.97 6.98 1.79
N VAL A 87 10.59 7.33 0.56
CA VAL A 87 9.70 6.52 -0.29
C VAL A 87 10.30 6.44 -1.68
N ASP A 88 10.67 5.22 -2.07
CA ASP A 88 11.19 4.89 -3.38
C ASP A 88 10.13 4.09 -4.14
N VAL A 89 9.81 4.50 -5.37
CA VAL A 89 8.80 3.81 -6.21
C VAL A 89 9.42 3.42 -7.54
N TYR A 90 9.34 2.13 -7.84
CA TYR A 90 9.89 1.51 -9.04
C TYR A 90 8.75 0.81 -9.79
N GLY A 91 8.08 1.54 -10.68
CA GLY A 91 6.94 1.01 -11.44
C GLY A 91 5.78 0.61 -10.52
N GLY A 92 5.55 -0.70 -10.40
CA GLY A 92 4.54 -1.30 -9.52
C GLY A 92 5.07 -1.80 -8.19
N GLN A 93 6.32 -1.52 -7.85
CA GLN A 93 6.96 -1.87 -6.57
C GLN A 93 7.32 -0.58 -5.82
N ALA A 94 7.34 -0.63 -4.49
CA ALA A 94 7.75 0.47 -3.65
C ALA A 94 8.49 -0.01 -2.41
N ARG A 95 9.41 0.83 -1.93
CA ARG A 95 10.10 0.67 -0.66
C ARG A 95 9.88 1.93 0.18
N VAL A 96 9.46 1.73 1.42
CA VAL A 96 9.30 2.79 2.41
C VAL A 96 10.28 2.51 3.53
N VAL A 97 11.17 3.47 3.79
CA VAL A 97 12.03 3.44 4.98
C VAL A 97 11.38 4.29 6.05
N LEU A 98 11.17 3.70 7.22
CA LEU A 98 10.65 4.35 8.42
C LEU A 98 11.76 4.45 9.48
N GLU A 99 11.47 5.04 10.63
CA GLU A 99 12.45 5.20 11.73
C GLU A 99 13.01 3.87 12.23
N HIS A 100 12.14 2.86 12.33
CA HIS A 100 12.45 1.59 12.96
C HIS A 100 12.10 0.38 12.09
N ASP A 101 11.63 0.59 10.87
CA ASP A 101 11.28 -0.46 9.93
C ASP A 101 11.56 -0.06 8.48
N THR A 102 11.63 -1.05 7.60
CA THR A 102 11.47 -0.89 6.15
C THR A 102 10.31 -1.74 5.69
N VAL A 103 9.40 -1.16 4.93
CA VAL A 103 8.22 -1.84 4.37
C VAL A 103 8.33 -1.87 2.85
N PHE A 104 8.07 -3.03 2.26
CA PHE A 104 7.98 -3.20 0.81
C PHE A 104 6.52 -3.36 0.40
N LEU A 105 6.14 -2.71 -0.70
CA LEU A 105 4.79 -2.76 -1.22
C LEU A 105 4.79 -3.05 -2.72
N ALA A 106 3.74 -3.73 -3.18
CA ALA A 106 3.44 -3.88 -4.60
C ALA A 106 2.06 -3.29 -4.93
N ARG A 107 1.88 -2.85 -6.17
CA ARG A 107 0.63 -2.26 -6.65
C ARG A 107 -0.33 -3.37 -7.07
N PHE A 108 -1.51 -3.37 -6.47
CA PHE A 108 -2.65 -4.20 -6.83
C PHE A 108 -3.79 -3.34 -7.39
N THR A 109 -4.87 -3.98 -7.82
CA THR A 109 -6.07 -3.31 -8.34
C THR A 109 -6.78 -2.48 -7.28
N ASP A 110 -6.70 -2.87 -6.01
CA ASP A 110 -7.35 -2.24 -4.87
C ASP A 110 -6.44 -1.31 -4.05
N GLY A 111 -5.18 -1.12 -4.47
CA GLY A 111 -4.24 -0.21 -3.81
C GLY A 111 -2.82 -0.77 -3.73
N TRP A 112 -1.94 -0.11 -2.96
CA TRP A 112 -0.66 -0.71 -2.61
C TRP A 112 -0.85 -1.69 -1.46
N LYS A 113 -0.20 -2.85 -1.57
CA LYS A 113 -0.26 -3.91 -0.56
C LYS A 113 1.13 -4.22 -0.05
N VAL A 114 1.22 -4.47 1.25
CA VAL A 114 2.46 -4.84 1.92
C VAL A 114 2.89 -6.23 1.47
N THR A 115 4.05 -6.31 0.83
CA THR A 115 4.67 -7.57 0.43
C THR A 115 5.68 -8.06 1.47
N ALA A 116 6.30 -7.13 2.22
CA ALA A 116 7.17 -7.45 3.35
C ALA A 116 7.22 -6.29 4.37
N ALA A 117 7.36 -6.62 5.65
CA ALA A 117 7.46 -5.67 6.77
C ALA A 117 8.31 -6.25 7.91
N GLY A 118 8.71 -5.40 8.87
CA GLY A 118 9.71 -5.77 9.88
C GLY A 118 11.09 -5.98 9.25
N CYS A 119 11.41 -5.29 8.16
CA CYS A 119 12.62 -5.51 7.38
C CYS A 119 13.81 -4.69 7.91
N ARG A 120 14.89 -5.38 8.29
CA ARG A 120 16.18 -4.79 8.63
C ARG A 120 17.18 -4.89 7.47
N PRO A 121 17.89 -3.80 7.14
CA PRO A 121 18.91 -3.82 6.10
C PRO A 121 20.09 -4.70 6.53
N ARG A 122 20.64 -5.45 5.58
CA ARG A 122 21.86 -6.24 5.76
C ARG A 122 22.88 -5.87 4.68
N PRO A 123 24.15 -5.55 5.05
CA PRO A 123 25.17 -5.22 4.05
C PRO A 123 25.33 -6.36 3.03
N GLN A 124 25.23 -6.02 1.75
CA GLN A 124 25.41 -6.95 0.61
C GLN A 124 24.48 -8.18 0.61
N GLN A 125 23.38 -8.15 1.38
CA GLN A 125 22.42 -9.24 1.47
C GLN A 125 20.99 -8.71 1.34
N PRO A 126 20.02 -9.56 0.94
CA PRO A 126 18.61 -9.20 1.01
C PRO A 126 18.22 -8.77 2.44
N TYR A 127 17.23 -7.90 2.54
CA TYR A 127 16.67 -7.53 3.85
C TYR A 127 16.22 -8.77 4.62
N GLN A 128 16.38 -8.73 5.94
CA GLN A 128 15.78 -9.71 6.83
C GLN A 128 14.46 -9.13 7.31
N CYS A 129 13.36 -9.78 6.95
CA CYS A 129 12.00 -9.34 7.29
C CYS A 129 11.31 -10.36 8.17
N GLU A 130 10.47 -9.88 9.09
CA GLU A 130 9.60 -10.73 9.91
C GLU A 130 8.50 -11.36 9.05
N ILE A 131 7.87 -10.56 8.17
CA ILE A 131 6.93 -11.06 7.16
C ILE A 131 7.41 -10.71 5.76
N LYS A 132 7.22 -11.63 4.82
CA LYS A 132 7.51 -11.44 3.41
C LYS A 132 6.71 -12.43 2.56
N SER A 133 6.47 -12.07 1.31
CA SER A 133 6.18 -13.04 0.26
C SER A 133 7.49 -13.66 -0.26
N GLY A 134 7.43 -14.91 -0.69
CA GLY A 134 8.51 -15.72 -1.26
C GLY A 134 8.72 -15.54 -2.75
#